data_AF-W1Y628-F1
#
_entry.id   AF-W1Y628-F1
#
_cell.length_a   1.000
_cell.length_b   1.000
_cell.length_c   1.000
_cell.angle_alpha   90.00
_cell.angle_beta   90.00
_cell.angle_gamma   90.00
#
_symmetry.space_group_name_H-M   'P 1'
#
loop_
_entity.id
_entity.type
_entity.pdbx_description
1 polymer ?
#
loop_
_entity_poly.entity_id
_entity_poly.type
_entity_poly.pdbx_seq_one_letter_code
_entity_poly.pdbx_strand_id
1 'polypeptide(L)' 'ADAEAYLGEPVKQAVITVPAYFTDAQRQATKDAGAIAGLEVLRIINEPTAAALAYGVDKDEDGKVLVFDLGG' A
#
# COMPACT_ATOMS: atom_id res chain seq x y z
N ALA A 1 -13.76 -6.75 4.65
CA ALA A 1 -14.96 -7.48 4.20
C ALA A 1 -15.11 -7.48 2.68
N ASP A 2 -15.00 -6.33 2.00
CA ASP A 2 -15.21 -6.26 0.53
C ASP A 2 -14.33 -7.23 -0.28
N ALA A 3 -13.04 -7.32 0.03
CA ALA A 3 -12.13 -8.26 -0.62
C ALA A 3 -12.53 -9.73 -0.40
N GLU A 4 -12.92 -10.09 0.82
CA GLU A 4 -13.38 -11.45 1.15
C GLU A 4 -14.71 -11.78 0.48
N ALA A 5 -15.64 -10.82 0.40
CA ALA A 5 -16.90 -10.98 -0.30
C ALA A 5 -16.71 -11.17 -1.81
N TYR A 6 -15.71 -10.49 -2.40
CA TYR A 6 -15.35 -10.64 -3.80
C TYR A 6 -14.68 -12.00 -4.09
N LEU A 7 -13.78 -12.45 -3.21
CA LEU A 7 -13.01 -13.69 -3.40
C LEU A 7 -13.75 -14.95 -2.94
N GLY A 8 -14.71 -14.81 -2.02
CA GLY A 8 -15.43 -15.93 -1.41
C GLY A 8 -14.63 -16.70 -0.35
N GLU A 9 -13.47 -16.17 0.06
CA GLU A 9 -12.58 -16.80 1.04
C GLU A 9 -11.97 -15.76 2.01
N PRO A 10 -11.49 -16.19 3.19
CA PRO A 10 -10.88 -15.29 4.16
C PRO A 10 -9.58 -14.65 3.66
N VAL A 11 -9.43 -13.35 3.87
CA VAL A 11 -8.22 -12.59 3.52
C VAL A 11 -7.43 -12.29 4.80
N LYS A 12 -6.23 -12.83 4.90
CA LYS A 12 -5.41 -12.75 6.12
C LYS A 12 -4.16 -11.89 5.98
N GLN A 13 -3.79 -11.51 4.76
CA GLN A 13 -2.51 -10.86 4.48
C GLN A 13 -2.72 -9.63 3.62
N ALA A 14 -1.95 -8.57 3.87
CA ALA A 14 -2.08 -7.33 3.13
C ALA A 14 -0.74 -6.59 2.97
N VAL A 15 -0.67 -5.79 1.90
CA VAL A 15 0.28 -4.69 1.76
C VAL A 15 -0.50 -3.40 1.99
N ILE A 16 0.02 -2.51 2.83
CA ILE A 16 -0.67 -1.27 3.22
C ILE A 16 0.18 -0.08 2.78
N THR A 17 -0.45 0.92 2.17
CA THR A 17 0.22 2.15 1.74
C THR A 17 0.32 3.16 2.89
N VAL A 18 1.35 4.01 2.86
CA VAL A 18 1.49 5.17 3.74
C VAL A 18 2.07 6.36 2.96
N PRO A 19 1.84 7.60 3.43
CA PRO A 19 2.50 8.76 2.85
C PRO A 19 4.02 8.64 2.91
N ALA A 20 4.70 9.05 1.85
CA ALA A 20 6.15 8.89 1.74
C ALA A 20 6.92 9.62 2.86
N TYR A 21 6.34 10.71 3.38
CA TYR A 21 6.90 11.53 4.46
C TYR A 21 6.61 10.99 5.87
N PHE A 22 5.94 9.83 6.02
CA PHE A 22 5.70 9.24 7.33
C PHE A 22 7.01 8.83 8.03
N THR A 23 7.09 9.22 9.30
CA THR A 23 8.11 8.78 10.25
C THR A 23 7.99 7.28 10.57
N ASP A 24 9.04 6.70 11.14
CA ASP A 24 9.03 5.30 11.57
C ASP A 24 7.91 4.99 12.58
N ALA A 25 7.64 5.92 13.50
CA ALA A 25 6.56 5.77 14.48
C ALA A 25 5.18 5.72 13.81
N GLN A 26 4.91 6.58 12.82
CA GLN A 26 3.64 6.58 12.08
C GLN A 26 3.50 5.32 11.20
N ARG A 27 4.61 4.84 10.61
CA ARG A 27 4.65 3.58 9.87
C ARG A 27 4.32 2.39 10.77
N GLN A 28 4.92 2.34 11.96
CA GLN A 28 4.66 1.29 12.93
C GLN A 28 3.19 1.32 13.39
N ALA A 29 2.66 2.51 13.72
CA ALA A 29 1.26 2.67 14.09
C ALA A 29 0.30 2.16 12.98
N THR A 30 0.64 2.41 11.71
CA THR A 30 -0.15 1.90 10.57
C THR A 30 -0.07 0.38 10.45
N LYS A 31 1.12 -0.19 10.67
CA LYS A 31 1.31 -1.64 10.69
C LYS A 31 0.51 -2.30 11.81
N ASP A 32 0.53 -1.69 13.00
CA ASP A 32 -0.22 -2.16 14.17
C ASP A 32 -1.73 -2.08 13.92
N ALA A 33 -2.20 -1.03 13.24
CA ALA A 33 -3.61 -0.93 12.82
C ALA A 33 -4.02 -2.09 11.90
N GLY A 34 -3.14 -2.50 10.98
CA GLY A 34 -3.37 -3.71 10.16
C GLY A 34 -3.47 -4.98 10.99
N ALA A 35 -2.57 -5.17 11.97
CA ALA A 35 -2.61 -6.32 12.87
C ALA A 35 -3.88 -6.35 13.74
N ILE A 36 -4.31 -5.19 14.26
CA ILE A 36 -5.56 -5.04 15.02
C ILE A 36 -6.77 -5.40 14.15
N ALA A 37 -6.73 -5.08 12.86
CA ALA A 37 -7.76 -5.46 11.89
C ALA A 37 -7.70 -6.97 11.50
N GLY A 38 -6.80 -7.76 12.09
CA GLY A 38 -6.66 -9.19 11.82
C GLY A 38 -5.85 -9.51 10.55
N LEU A 39 -5.10 -8.55 10.03
CA LEU A 39 -4.26 -8.71 8.84
C LEU A 39 -2.78 -8.87 9.21
N GLU A 40 -2.13 -9.88 8.66
CA GLU A 40 -0.67 -9.94 8.60
C GLU A 40 -0.18 -8.92 7.57
N VAL A 41 0.45 -7.85 8.07
CA VAL A 41 0.99 -6.80 7.20
C VAL A 41 2.35 -7.23 6.64
N LEU A 42 2.33 -7.73 5.40
CA LEU A 42 3.52 -8.22 4.69
C LEU A 42 4.50 -7.10 4.35
N ARG A 43 3.99 -5.92 4.01
CA ARG A 43 4.80 -4.75 3.67
C ARG A 43 4.02 -3.45 3.90
N ILE A 44 4.74 -2.44 4.38
CA ILE A 44 4.32 -1.04 4.26
C ILE A 44 5.02 -0.47 3.03
N ILE A 45 4.25 0.12 2.11
CA ILE A 45 4.79 0.72 0.89
C ILE A 45 4.44 2.22 0.85
N ASN A 46 5.34 3.04 0.31
CA ASN A 46 5.05 4.45 0.11
C ASN A 46 4.01 4.61 -1.00
N GLU A 47 3.01 5.47 -0.79
CA GLU A 47 1.98 5.81 -1.78
C GLU A 47 2.55 6.16 -3.16
N PRO A 48 3.51 7.11 -3.31
CA PRO A 48 4.02 7.44 -4.63
C PRO A 48 4.81 6.29 -5.26
N THR A 49 5.38 5.38 -4.46
CA THR A 49 6.04 4.18 -4.97
C THR A 49 5.02 3.17 -5.49
N ALA A 50 3.90 2.97 -4.78
CA ALA A 50 2.81 2.13 -5.24
C ALA A 50 2.19 2.67 -6.54
N ALA A 51 1.99 4.00 -6.63
CA ALA A 51 1.52 4.66 -7.84
C ALA A 51 2.50 4.50 -9.02
N ALA A 52 3.81 4.64 -8.78
CA ALA A 52 4.83 4.41 -9.79
C ALA A 52 4.87 2.95 -10.27
N LEU A 53 4.72 1.98 -9.37
CA LEU A 53 4.62 0.55 -9.73
C LEU A 53 3.39 0.28 -10.61
N ALA A 54 2.23 0.82 -10.24
CA ALA A 54 1.01 0.70 -11.04
C ALA A 54 1.16 1.36 -12.41
N TYR A 55 1.82 2.53 -12.48
CA TYR A 55 2.10 3.20 -13.76
C TYR A 55 3.01 2.37 -14.67
N GLY A 56 3.98 1.66 -14.09
CA GLY A 56 5.02 0.92 -14.82
C GLY A 56 4.69 -0.54 -15.15
N VAL A 57 3.62 -1.11 -14.59
CA VAL A 57 3.36 -2.56 -14.71
C VAL A 57 3.21 -3.06 -16.15
N ASP A 58 2.65 -2.23 -17.03
CA ASP A 58 2.42 -2.54 -18.45
C ASP A 58 3.38 -1.77 -19.39
N LYS A 59 4.46 -1.18 -18.86
CA LYS A 59 5.39 -0.35 -19.63
C LYS A 59 6.78 -0.96 -19.64
N ASP A 60 7.28 -1.28 -20.83
CA ASP A 60 8.65 -1.75 -21.07
C ASP A 60 9.64 -0.59 -21.37
N GLU A 61 9.28 0.65 -21.02
CA GLU A 61 10.13 1.83 -21.28
C GLU A 61 10.72 2.40 -20.00
N ASP A 62 12.05 2.49 -19.96
CA ASP A 62 12.78 3.21 -18.93
C ASP A 62 12.50 4.72 -19.05
N GLY A 63 12.12 5.35 -17.94
CA GLY A 63 11.77 6.76 -17.92
C GLY A 63 11.79 7.37 -16.52
N LYS A 64 11.83 8.71 -16.48
CA LYS A 64 11.67 9.46 -15.23
C LYS A 64 10.22 9.87 -15.07
N VAL A 65 9.65 9.57 -13.91
CA VAL A 65 8.27 9.93 -13.57
C VAL A 65 8.24 10.84 -12.35
N LEU A 66 7.32 11.79 -12.35
CA LEU A 66 6.97 12.60 -11.19
C LEU A 66 5.59 12.15 -10.72
N VAL A 67 5.53 11.61 -9.50
CA VAL A 67 4.25 11.35 -8.85
C VAL A 67 3.93 12.53 -7.95
N PHE A 68 2.87 13.25 -8.28
CA PHE A 68 2.35 14.34 -7.49
C PHE A 68 1.05 13.87 -6.83
N ASP A 69 1.14 13.50 -5.55
CA ASP A 69 0.04 12.98 -4.77
C ASP A 69 -0.52 14.09 -3.85
N LEU A 70 -1.75 14.50 -4.13
CA LEU A 70 -2.50 15.48 -3.34
C LEU A 70 -3.71 14.78 -2.70
N GLY A 71 -3.48 14.18 -1.54
CA GLY A 71 -4.52 13.62 -0.70
C GLY A 71 -5.41 14.69 -0.02
N GLY A 72 -6.41 14.22 0.73
CA GLY A 72 -7.34 15.04 1.50
C GLY A 72 -6.93 15.29 2.96
#